data_AF-A0A1Q4F0C8-F1
#
_entry.id   AF-A0A1Q4F0C8-F1
#
_cell.length_a   1.000
_cell.length_b   1.000
_cell.length_c   1.000
_cell.angle_alpha   90.00
_cell.angle_beta   90.00
_cell.angle_gamma   90.00
#
_symmetry.space_group_name_H-M   'P 1'
#
loop_
_entity.id
_entity.type
_entity.pdbx_description
1 polymer ?
#
loop_
_entity_poly.entity_id
_entity_poly.type
_entity_poly.pdbx_seq_one_letter_code
_entity_poly.pdbx_strand_id
1 'polypeptide(L)'
;MKKILFIISAVCITLAAQSQIQKAEIQAGGLTCSMCSKSISTALKNIIFIASVETDINNNLFSVTFKPGIQPDFDLVKKKVEDAGFSVAGFWIYARFNQQQVTNDTHLNMNGLNLHFLHVKQQELNGEKKIQLVDKDFVPGKKYKSLAAFTAMECFKTGMMTSCCQKTNATAPAHRIYHVTI
;
A
#
# COMPACT_ATOMS: atom_id res chain seq x y z
N MET A 1 -1.25 -3.92 62.17
CA MET A 1 -0.17 -4.07 61.16
C MET A 1 -0.79 -4.52 59.83
N LYS A 2 -0.83 -3.60 58.86
CA LYS A 2 -1.47 -3.75 57.54
C LYS A 2 -0.69 -4.74 56.68
N LYS A 3 -1.32 -5.82 56.23
CA LYS A 3 -0.85 -6.59 55.06
C LYS A 3 -1.80 -6.30 53.91
N ILE A 4 -1.44 -5.29 53.13
CA ILE A 4 -2.06 -5.00 51.83
C ILE A 4 -1.56 -6.08 50.89
N LEU A 5 -2.43 -7.06 50.61
CA LEU A 5 -2.23 -8.00 49.52
C LEU A 5 -2.55 -7.24 48.23
N PHE A 6 -1.52 -6.68 47.60
CA PHE A 6 -1.60 -6.06 46.27
C PHE A 6 -2.00 -7.15 45.28
N ILE A 7 -3.27 -7.15 44.89
CA ILE A 7 -3.75 -7.83 43.69
C ILE A 7 -3.05 -7.13 42.52
N ILE A 8 -1.98 -7.76 42.03
CA ILE A 8 -1.38 -7.47 40.73
C ILE A 8 -2.43 -7.90 39.71
N SER A 9 -3.40 -7.01 39.47
CA SER A 9 -4.24 -7.06 38.28
C SER A 9 -3.27 -6.88 37.12
N ALA A 10 -2.95 -8.00 36.47
CA ALA A 10 -2.23 -8.01 35.22
C ALA A 10 -3.06 -7.22 34.20
N VAL A 11 -2.79 -5.92 34.13
CA VAL A 11 -3.23 -5.06 33.04
C VAL A 11 -2.54 -5.63 31.80
N CYS A 12 -3.26 -6.54 31.14
CA CYS A 12 -2.92 -7.00 29.81
C CYS A 12 -3.16 -5.79 28.90
N ILE A 13 -2.17 -4.91 28.80
CA ILE A 13 -2.13 -3.85 27.80
C ILE A 13 -2.01 -4.60 26.48
N THR A 14 -3.14 -4.94 25.88
CA THR A 14 -3.18 -5.36 24.49
C THR A 14 -2.71 -4.15 23.69
N LEU A 15 -1.43 -4.12 23.34
CA LEU A 15 -0.89 -3.22 22.35
C LEU A 15 -1.64 -3.55 21.06
N ALA A 16 -2.74 -2.84 20.79
CA ALA A 16 -3.38 -2.88 19.49
C ALA A 16 -2.35 -2.34 18.50
N ALA A 17 -1.68 -3.24 17.78
CA ALA A 17 -0.79 -2.89 16.70
C ALA A 17 -1.62 -2.08 15.70
N GLN A 18 -1.45 -0.75 15.72
CA GLN A 18 -2.16 0.11 14.78
C GLN A 18 -1.61 -0.18 13.38
N SER A 19 -2.50 -0.42 12.42
CA SER A 19 -2.12 -0.65 11.03
C SER A 19 -1.31 0.54 10.52
N GLN A 20 -0.14 0.28 9.94
CA GLN A 20 0.72 1.31 9.34
C GLN A 20 0.11 1.91 8.07
N ILE A 21 -0.87 1.23 7.46
CA ILE A 21 -1.61 1.71 6.30
C ILE A 21 -3.10 1.61 6.59
N GLN A 22 -3.78 2.75 6.60
CA GLN A 22 -5.21 2.83 6.98
C GLN A 22 -6.09 3.31 5.84
N LYS A 23 -5.53 4.06 4.89
CA LYS A 23 -6.26 4.63 3.76
C LYS A 23 -5.52 4.38 2.45
N ALA A 24 -6.28 4.23 1.37
CA ALA A 24 -5.80 4.32 0.01
C ALA A 24 -6.68 5.24 -0.84
N GLU A 25 -6.13 5.73 -1.93
CA GLU A 25 -6.85 6.45 -2.97
C GLU A 25 -6.58 5.77 -4.31
N ILE A 26 -7.63 5.39 -5.01
CA ILE A 26 -7.55 4.77 -6.33
C ILE A 26 -8.17 5.72 -7.35
N GLN A 27 -7.40 6.11 -8.36
CA GLN A 27 -7.92 6.82 -9.51
C GLN A 27 -8.17 5.81 -10.63
N ALA A 28 -9.40 5.77 -11.13
CA ALA A 28 -9.78 4.89 -12.22
C ALA A 28 -9.57 5.56 -13.58
N GLY A 29 -9.09 4.78 -14.54
CA GLY A 29 -9.03 5.15 -15.95
C GLY A 29 -10.24 4.59 -16.71
N GLY A 30 -10.60 5.27 -17.81
CA GLY A 30 -11.68 4.82 -18.70
C GLY A 30 -13.10 5.14 -18.23
N LEU A 31 -13.27 6.04 -17.25
CA LEU A 31 -14.58 6.51 -16.81
C LEU A 31 -15.10 7.62 -17.74
N THR A 32 -16.13 7.32 -18.54
CA THR A 32 -16.81 8.29 -19.43
C THR A 32 -18.27 8.55 -19.04
N CYS A 33 -18.80 7.90 -18.00
CA CYS A 33 -20.18 8.05 -17.54
C CYS A 33 -20.29 7.90 -16.01
N SER A 34 -21.22 8.62 -15.38
CA SER A 34 -21.50 8.57 -13.93
C SER A 34 -21.93 7.18 -13.42
N MET A 35 -22.52 6.34 -14.28
CA MET A 35 -22.85 4.95 -13.95
C MET A 35 -21.62 4.07 -13.74
N CYS A 36 -20.50 4.39 -14.39
CA CYS A 36 -19.26 3.64 -14.30
C CYS A 36 -18.67 3.70 -12.88
N SER A 37 -18.77 4.85 -12.20
CA SER A 37 -18.26 5.02 -10.84
C SER A 37 -18.99 4.16 -9.81
N LYS A 38 -20.28 3.88 -10.01
CA LYS A 38 -21.07 3.02 -9.12
C LYS A 38 -20.58 1.57 -9.15
N SER A 39 -20.24 1.06 -10.34
CA SER A 39 -19.72 -0.32 -10.51
C SER A 39 -18.44 -0.55 -9.70
N ILE A 40 -17.47 0.36 -9.82
CA ILE A 40 -16.21 0.30 -9.06
C ILE A 40 -16.48 0.40 -7.56
N SER A 41 -17.28 1.38 -7.13
CA SER A 41 -17.58 1.57 -5.70
C SER A 41 -18.18 0.30 -5.07
N THR A 42 -19.12 -0.35 -5.76
CA THR A 42 -19.71 -1.62 -5.31
C THR A 42 -18.68 -2.75 -5.28
N ALA A 43 -17.85 -2.90 -6.31
CA ALA A 43 -16.80 -3.91 -6.35
C ALA A 43 -15.81 -3.77 -5.19
N LEU A 44 -15.39 -2.54 -4.88
CA LEU A 44 -14.47 -2.24 -3.77
C LEU A 44 -15.11 -2.49 -2.40
N LYS A 45 -16.37 -2.09 -2.20
CA LYS A 45 -17.08 -2.32 -0.92
C LYS A 45 -17.21 -3.81 -0.56
N ASN A 46 -17.17 -4.71 -1.54
CA ASN A 46 -17.28 -6.15 -1.33
C ASN A 46 -15.94 -6.82 -0.94
N ILE A 47 -14.85 -6.07 -0.84
CA ILE A 47 -13.55 -6.60 -0.41
C ILE A 47 -13.51 -6.70 1.12
N ILE A 48 -13.14 -7.88 1.64
CA ILE A 48 -13.25 -8.21 3.06
C ILE A 48 -12.51 -7.25 3.99
N PHE A 49 -11.38 -6.69 3.55
CA PHE A 49 -10.53 -5.78 4.34
C PHE A 49 -10.85 -4.30 4.13
N ILE A 50 -11.84 -3.97 3.30
CA ILE A 50 -12.30 -2.60 3.10
C ILE A 50 -13.42 -2.29 4.10
N ALA A 51 -13.27 -1.20 4.84
CA ALA A 51 -14.25 -0.71 5.81
C ALA A 51 -15.24 0.26 5.15
N SER A 52 -14.76 1.19 4.34
CA SER A 52 -15.59 2.15 3.63
C SER A 52 -14.96 2.57 2.30
N VAL A 53 -15.81 3.04 1.38
CA VAL A 53 -15.41 3.59 0.09
C VAL A 53 -16.20 4.88 -0.14
N GLU A 54 -15.47 5.98 -0.32
CA GLU A 54 -15.97 7.28 -0.73
C GLU A 54 -15.57 7.52 -2.19
N THR A 55 -16.46 8.15 -2.96
CA THR A 55 -16.25 8.33 -4.39
C THR A 55 -16.36 9.81 -4.75
N ASP A 56 -15.30 10.33 -5.34
CA ASP A 56 -15.28 11.61 -6.03
C ASP A 56 -15.40 11.35 -7.53
N ILE A 57 -16.64 11.51 -8.02
CA ILE A 57 -17.00 11.25 -9.42
C ILE A 57 -16.31 12.25 -10.35
N ASN A 58 -16.06 13.48 -9.90
CA ASN A 58 -15.48 14.53 -10.74
C ASN A 58 -14.01 14.24 -11.06
N ASN A 59 -13.30 13.64 -10.10
CA ASN A 59 -11.88 13.31 -10.22
C ASN A 59 -11.60 11.83 -10.52
N ASN A 60 -12.65 11.03 -10.71
CA ASN A 60 -12.54 9.57 -10.91
C ASN A 60 -11.78 8.88 -9.76
N LEU A 61 -11.96 9.37 -8.53
CA LEU A 61 -11.16 9.00 -7.37
C LEU A 61 -12.01 8.26 -6.33
N PHE A 62 -11.47 7.16 -5.82
CA PHE A 62 -12.07 6.32 -4.80
C PHE A 62 -11.19 6.34 -3.55
N SER A 63 -11.66 6.98 -2.48
CA SER A 63 -11.01 6.95 -1.17
C SER A 63 -11.49 5.72 -0.42
N VAL A 64 -10.55 4.85 -0.06
CA VAL A 64 -10.81 3.58 0.63
C VAL A 64 -10.21 3.62 2.02
N THR A 65 -11.00 3.27 3.03
CA THR A 65 -10.52 3.04 4.39
C THR A 65 -10.45 1.55 4.66
N PHE A 66 -9.33 1.08 5.18
CA PHE A 66 -9.10 -0.33 5.50
C PHE A 66 -9.57 -0.67 6.91
N LYS A 67 -10.00 -1.91 7.12
CA LYS A 67 -10.32 -2.43 8.45
C LYS A 67 -9.04 -2.60 9.27
N PRO A 68 -9.05 -2.23 10.56
CA PRO A 68 -7.91 -2.46 11.43
C PRO A 68 -7.63 -3.96 11.59
N GLY A 69 -6.36 -4.34 11.68
CA GLY A 69 -5.94 -5.72 11.94
C GLY A 69 -5.96 -6.67 10.74
N ILE A 70 -6.39 -6.22 9.56
CA ILE A 70 -6.33 -7.00 8.31
C ILE A 70 -5.37 -6.30 7.34
N GLN A 71 -4.32 -7.00 6.92
CA GLN A 71 -3.36 -6.47 5.95
C GLN A 71 -4.03 -6.30 4.58
N PRO A 72 -3.96 -5.10 3.96
CA PRO A 72 -4.57 -4.88 2.65
C PRO A 72 -3.77 -5.58 1.54
N ASP A 73 -4.49 -6.13 0.57
CA ASP A 73 -3.94 -6.70 -0.67
C ASP A 73 -4.26 -5.74 -1.84
N PHE A 74 -3.25 -4.99 -2.27
CA PHE A 74 -3.44 -3.99 -3.33
C PHE A 74 -3.63 -4.62 -4.71
N ASP A 75 -3.09 -5.82 -4.95
CA ASP A 75 -3.31 -6.55 -6.20
C ASP A 75 -4.77 -7.02 -6.30
N LEU A 76 -5.38 -7.45 -5.18
CA LEU A 76 -6.81 -7.75 -5.14
C LEU A 76 -7.67 -6.51 -5.40
N VAL A 77 -7.31 -5.35 -4.84
CA VAL A 77 -8.01 -4.09 -5.11
C VAL A 77 -7.96 -3.75 -6.60
N LYS A 78 -6.76 -3.78 -7.19
CA LYS A 78 -6.57 -3.56 -8.63
C LYS A 78 -7.43 -4.52 -9.45
N LYS A 79 -7.35 -5.82 -9.14
CA LYS A 79 -8.12 -6.85 -9.82
C LYS A 79 -9.63 -6.59 -9.76
N LYS A 80 -10.17 -6.13 -8.63
CA LYS A 80 -11.61 -5.82 -8.52
C LYS A 80 -12.02 -4.61 -9.36
N VAL A 81 -11.13 -3.65 -9.58
CA VAL A 81 -11.36 -2.54 -10.51
C VAL A 81 -11.35 -3.04 -11.96
N GLU A 82 -10.39 -3.91 -12.30
CA GLU A 82 -10.27 -4.54 -13.62
C GLU A 82 -11.45 -5.45 -13.95
N ASP A 83 -11.87 -6.29 -13.01
CA ASP A 83 -13.05 -7.16 -13.13
C ASP A 83 -14.35 -6.35 -13.29
N ALA A 84 -14.37 -5.09 -12.82
CA ALA A 84 -15.48 -4.16 -13.03
C ALA A 84 -15.46 -3.47 -14.41
N GLY A 85 -14.43 -3.74 -15.24
CA GLY A 85 -14.30 -3.22 -16.60
C GLY A 85 -13.46 -1.94 -16.73
N PHE A 86 -12.69 -1.57 -15.71
CA PHE A 86 -11.93 -0.31 -15.67
C PHE A 86 -10.45 -0.54 -15.40
N SER A 87 -9.62 0.46 -15.65
CA SER A 87 -8.18 0.41 -15.34
C SER A 87 -7.85 1.25 -14.11
N VAL A 88 -6.71 0.99 -13.48
CA VAL A 88 -6.16 1.87 -12.44
C VAL A 88 -5.19 2.86 -13.09
N ALA A 89 -5.54 4.15 -13.03
CA ALA A 89 -4.71 5.26 -13.50
C ALA A 89 -3.82 5.84 -12.38
N GLY A 90 -4.13 5.53 -11.13
CA GLY A 90 -3.27 5.86 -10.01
C GLY A 90 -3.72 5.15 -8.74
N PHE A 91 -2.76 4.80 -7.90
CA PHE A 91 -3.03 4.15 -6.62
C PHE A 91 -2.09 4.72 -5.58
N TRP A 92 -2.64 5.38 -4.56
CA TRP A 92 -1.89 5.93 -3.44
C TRP A 92 -2.29 5.24 -2.16
N ILE A 93 -1.33 5.08 -1.25
CA ILE A 93 -1.54 4.59 0.11
C ILE A 93 -1.06 5.63 1.11
N TYR A 94 -1.74 5.71 2.24
CA TYR A 94 -1.39 6.57 3.35
C TYR A 94 -0.67 5.71 4.39
N ALA A 95 0.66 5.81 4.40
CA ALA A 95 1.54 5.01 5.24
C ALA A 95 2.14 5.87 6.35
N ARG A 96 2.15 5.36 7.58
CA ARG A 96 2.75 6.04 8.73
C ARG A 96 4.19 5.60 8.94
N PHE A 97 5.10 6.56 8.93
CA PHE A 97 6.54 6.37 9.12
C PHE A 97 6.98 6.93 10.48
N ASN A 98 8.02 6.34 11.04
CA ASN A 98 8.67 6.79 12.28
C ASN A 98 10.16 7.01 11.99
N GLN A 99 10.50 8.24 11.61
CA GLN A 99 11.88 8.67 11.30
C GLN A 99 12.64 7.71 10.36
N GLN A 100 11.99 7.31 9.28
CA GLN A 100 12.53 6.33 8.35
C GLN A 100 13.35 7.02 7.25
N GLN A 101 14.64 6.68 7.15
CA GLN A 101 15.49 7.19 6.08
C GLN A 101 15.20 6.44 4.77
N VAL A 102 14.89 7.18 3.72
CA VAL A 102 14.67 6.64 2.38
C VAL A 102 15.49 7.39 1.35
N THR A 103 15.99 6.66 0.36
CA THR A 103 16.57 7.15 -0.88
C THR A 103 16.09 6.26 -2.04
N ASN A 104 16.46 6.58 -3.27
CA ASN A 104 16.26 5.68 -4.40
C ASN A 104 16.77 4.28 -4.06
N ASP A 105 16.04 3.26 -4.51
CA ASP A 105 16.34 1.84 -4.30
C ASP A 105 16.23 1.33 -2.84
N THR A 106 15.72 2.15 -1.92
CA THR A 106 15.50 1.71 -0.53
C THR A 106 14.40 0.66 -0.45
N HIS A 107 14.71 -0.45 0.22
CA HIS A 107 13.77 -1.53 0.51
C HIS A 107 13.34 -1.51 1.98
N LEU A 108 12.03 -1.45 2.23
CA LEU A 108 11.45 -1.43 3.56
C LEU A 108 10.41 -2.54 3.73
N ASN A 109 10.38 -3.18 4.89
CA ASN A 109 9.27 -4.02 5.29
C ASN A 109 8.41 -3.26 6.31
N MET A 110 7.14 -3.07 5.99
CA MET A 110 6.14 -2.40 6.80
C MET A 110 5.05 -3.40 7.18
N ASN A 111 5.23 -4.06 8.32
CA ASN A 111 4.28 -5.03 8.87
C ASN A 111 3.88 -6.12 7.84
N GLY A 112 4.87 -6.72 7.17
CA GLY A 112 4.64 -7.75 6.14
C GLY A 112 4.44 -7.20 4.73
N LEU A 113 4.35 -5.88 4.53
CA LEU A 113 4.36 -5.26 3.20
C LEU A 113 5.78 -4.86 2.82
N ASN A 114 6.31 -5.44 1.76
CA ASN A 114 7.61 -5.03 1.22
C ASN A 114 7.40 -3.87 0.26
N LEU A 115 8.13 -2.78 0.46
CA LEU A 115 8.15 -1.59 -0.36
C LEU A 115 9.53 -1.35 -0.94
N HIS A 116 9.58 -0.95 -2.21
CA HIS A 116 10.79 -0.53 -2.90
C HIS A 116 10.61 0.90 -3.42
N PHE A 117 11.38 1.85 -2.86
CA PHE A 117 11.29 3.27 -3.20
C PHE A 117 12.04 3.58 -4.49
N LEU A 118 11.36 4.19 -5.45
CA LEU A 118 11.88 4.53 -6.78
C LEU A 118 11.77 6.02 -7.05
N HIS A 119 12.79 6.58 -7.69
CA HIS A 119 12.85 8.00 -8.08
C HIS A 119 12.65 8.95 -6.88
N VAL A 120 13.23 8.61 -5.73
CA VAL A 120 13.10 9.37 -4.48
C VAL A 120 14.44 9.97 -4.08
N LYS A 121 14.45 11.27 -3.74
CA LYS A 121 15.62 11.93 -3.13
C LYS A 121 15.82 11.46 -1.69
N GLN A 122 17.08 11.42 -1.24
CA GLN A 122 17.39 11.10 0.16
C GLN A 122 16.65 12.03 1.12
N GLN A 123 15.85 11.46 2.02
CA GLN A 123 15.05 12.21 2.99
C GLN A 123 14.62 11.31 4.16
N GLU A 124 14.17 11.95 5.25
CA GLU A 124 13.53 11.30 6.38
C GLU A 124 12.00 11.35 6.23
N LEU A 125 11.34 10.19 6.32
CA LEU A 125 9.89 10.10 6.40
C LEU A 125 9.44 9.97 7.86
N ASN A 126 8.59 10.88 8.28
CA ASN A 126 7.99 10.87 9.60
C ASN A 126 6.49 11.24 9.51
N GLY A 127 5.67 10.59 10.33
CA GLY A 127 4.22 10.75 10.32
C GLY A 127 3.54 10.06 9.14
N GLU A 128 2.29 10.43 8.88
CA GLU A 128 1.54 9.91 7.73
C GLU A 128 2.03 10.54 6.42
N LYS A 129 2.34 9.72 5.43
CA LYS A 129 2.75 10.12 4.09
C LYS A 129 1.89 9.41 3.05
N LYS A 130 1.45 10.18 2.06
CA LYS A 130 0.86 9.65 0.84
C LYS A 130 1.99 9.20 -0.08
N ILE A 131 2.03 7.92 -0.42
CA ILE A 131 2.98 7.36 -1.38
C ILE A 131 2.22 6.65 -2.50
N GLN A 132 2.74 6.68 -3.71
CA GLN A 132 2.08 6.12 -4.88
C GLN A 132 2.65 4.75 -5.21
N LEU A 133 1.79 3.74 -5.39
CA LEU A 133 2.17 2.47 -6.00
C LEU A 133 2.42 2.68 -7.49
N VAL A 134 3.54 2.15 -7.99
CA VAL A 134 3.99 2.36 -9.36
C VAL A 134 4.33 1.07 -10.09
N ASP A 135 3.91 -0.08 -9.56
CA ASP A 135 3.94 -1.35 -10.28
C ASP A 135 3.11 -1.28 -11.57
N LYS A 136 3.34 -2.25 -12.46
CA LYS A 136 2.57 -2.37 -13.70
C LYS A 136 1.08 -2.46 -13.40
N ASP A 137 0.29 -1.71 -14.19
CA ASP A 137 -1.17 -1.60 -14.09
C ASP A 137 -1.69 -0.90 -12.83
N PHE A 138 -0.82 -0.36 -11.96
CA PHE A 138 -1.18 0.61 -10.92
C PHE A 138 -1.04 2.07 -11.39
N VAL A 139 -0.37 2.27 -12.53
CA VAL A 139 -0.16 3.56 -13.19
C VAL A 139 -0.22 3.39 -14.72
N PRO A 140 -0.41 4.47 -15.50
CA PRO A 140 -0.38 4.39 -16.95
C PRO A 140 0.96 3.84 -17.45
N GLY A 141 0.93 3.02 -18.50
CA GLY A 141 2.12 2.34 -19.00
C GLY A 141 3.30 3.26 -19.35
N LYS A 142 3.03 4.49 -19.79
CA LYS A 142 4.08 5.51 -20.02
C LYS A 142 4.83 5.87 -18.74
N LYS A 143 4.11 6.02 -17.61
CA LYS A 143 4.69 6.32 -16.29
C LYS A 143 5.48 5.12 -15.75
N TYR A 144 4.92 3.90 -15.84
CA TYR A 144 5.64 2.68 -15.47
C TYR A 144 6.97 2.56 -16.24
N LYS A 145 6.94 2.75 -17.56
CA LYS A 145 8.14 2.69 -18.40
C LYS A 145 9.18 3.77 -18.05
N SER A 146 8.76 4.99 -17.73
CA SER A 146 9.71 6.04 -17.31
C SER A 146 10.42 5.71 -16.00
N LEU A 147 9.80 4.93 -15.12
CA LEU A 147 10.37 4.57 -13.82
C LEU A 147 11.47 3.50 -13.92
N ALA A 148 11.48 2.72 -15.01
CA ALA A 148 12.53 1.74 -15.28
C ALA A 148 13.93 2.37 -15.39
N ALA A 149 14.02 3.67 -15.68
CA ALA A 149 15.31 4.38 -15.73
C ALA A 149 15.94 4.62 -14.35
N PHE A 150 15.17 4.48 -13.26
CA PHE A 150 15.61 4.80 -11.91
C PHE A 150 16.02 3.57 -11.09
N THR A 151 15.92 2.37 -11.65
CA THR A 151 16.36 1.15 -10.97
C THR A 151 16.78 0.09 -11.98
N ALA A 152 17.88 -0.61 -11.69
CA ALA A 152 18.31 -1.78 -12.45
C ALA A 152 17.78 -3.10 -11.86
N MET A 153 16.99 -3.04 -10.78
CA MET A 153 16.59 -4.22 -10.03
C MET A 153 15.46 -5.00 -10.71
N GLU A 154 15.64 -6.33 -10.80
CA GLU A 154 14.68 -7.25 -11.42
C GLU A 154 13.33 -7.31 -10.67
N CYS A 155 13.30 -6.95 -9.38
CA CYS A 155 12.04 -6.85 -8.63
C CYS A 155 11.05 -5.86 -9.28
N PHE A 156 11.51 -4.80 -9.94
CA PHE A 156 10.64 -3.82 -10.61
C PHE A 156 9.86 -4.41 -11.79
N LYS A 157 10.46 -5.40 -12.46
CA LYS A 157 9.82 -6.11 -13.58
C LYS A 157 8.89 -7.21 -13.10
N THR A 158 9.32 -7.92 -12.06
CA THR A 158 8.64 -9.14 -11.60
C THR A 158 7.57 -8.87 -10.54
N GLY A 159 7.65 -7.74 -9.82
CA GLY A 159 6.85 -7.47 -8.63
C GLY A 159 7.21 -8.35 -7.44
N MET A 160 8.24 -9.18 -7.54
CA MET A 160 8.62 -10.16 -6.52
C MET A 160 10.02 -9.86 -5.98
N MET A 161 10.21 -10.12 -4.70
CA MET A 161 11.53 -10.01 -4.07
C MET A 161 12.50 -10.98 -4.73
N THR A 162 13.69 -10.50 -5.05
CA THR A 162 14.81 -11.29 -5.57
C THR A 162 16.08 -10.98 -4.76
N SER A 163 17.26 -11.39 -5.23
CA SER A 163 18.53 -11.15 -4.54
C SER A 163 18.79 -9.68 -4.20
N CYS A 164 18.30 -8.75 -5.01
CA CYS A 164 18.44 -7.31 -4.76
C CYS A 164 17.62 -6.81 -3.54
N CYS A 165 16.61 -7.58 -3.11
CA CYS A 165 15.72 -7.22 -2.02
C CYS A 165 16.15 -7.81 -0.67
N GLN A 166 17.18 -8.67 -0.66
CA GLN A 166 17.60 -9.40 0.52
C GLN A 166 18.90 -8.81 1.06
N LYS A 167 18.92 -8.47 2.35
CA LYS A 167 20.16 -8.04 3.04
C LYS A 167 21.11 -9.20 3.33
N THR A 168 20.66 -10.44 3.17
CA THR A 168 21.44 -11.67 3.36
C THR A 168 21.19 -12.61 2.18
N ASN A 169 22.22 -13.33 1.73
CA ASN A 169 22.18 -14.28 0.59
C ASN A 169 21.33 -15.54 0.87
N ALA A 170 20.13 -15.40 1.44
CA ALA A 170 19.27 -16.51 1.82
C ALA A 170 18.09 -16.64 0.84
N THR A 171 17.94 -17.81 0.23
CA THR A 171 16.77 -18.24 -0.55
C THR A 171 15.51 -18.33 0.33
N ALA A 172 14.95 -17.19 0.72
CA ALA A 172 13.59 -17.07 1.23
C ALA A 172 12.59 -17.09 0.06
N PRO A 173 11.33 -17.53 0.28
CA PRO A 173 10.31 -17.53 -0.77
C PRO A 173 10.12 -16.14 -1.38
N ALA A 174 9.80 -16.10 -2.68
CA ALA A 174 9.56 -14.86 -3.40
C ALA A 174 8.33 -14.15 -2.82
N HIS A 175 8.55 -13.16 -1.96
CA HIS A 175 7.47 -12.34 -1.41
C HIS A 175 7.13 -11.20 -2.38
N ARG A 176 5.85 -10.81 -2.44
CA ARG A 176 5.42 -9.63 -3.19
C ARG A 176 6.13 -8.39 -2.65
N ILE A 177 6.63 -7.55 -3.57
CA ILE A 177 7.21 -6.24 -3.26
C ILE A 177 6.60 -5.14 -4.12
N TYR A 178 6.00 -4.15 -3.47
CA TYR A 178 5.38 -3.03 -4.15
C TYR A 178 6.39 -1.92 -4.40
N HIS A 179 6.37 -1.38 -5.61
CA HIS A 179 7.22 -0.27 -5.99
C HIS A 179 6.49 1.02 -5.69
N VAL A 180 7.17 1.95 -5.04
CA VAL A 180 6.56 3.19 -4.56
C VAL A 180 7.38 4.42 -4.90
N THR A 181 6.71 5.54 -5.14
CA THR A 181 7.31 6.87 -5.19
C THR A 181 6.57 7.81 -4.24
N ILE A 182 7.22 8.89 -3.88
CA ILE A 182 6.67 9.99 -3.07
C ILE A 182 6.33 11.16 -3.99
#